data_AF-A0A3D5NV97-F1
#
_entry.id   AF-A0A3D5NV97-F1
#
_cell.length_a   1.000
_cell.length_b   1.000
_cell.length_c   1.000
_cell.angle_alpha   90.00
_cell.angle_beta   90.00
_cell.angle_gamma   90.00
#
_symmetry.space_group_name_H-M   'P 1'
#
loop_
_entity.id
_entity.type
_entity.pdbx_description
1 polymer ?
#
loop_
_entity_poly.entity_id
_entity_poly.type
_entity_poly.pdbx_seq_one_letter_code
_entity_poly.pdbx_strand_id
1 'polypeptide(L)'
;MDLSVKQLAQVTALVSKMTPEEKVGQMILVDPRFLDTPSDISTFNIGGVFVNGGGAPPPNTTESWISLAKTMQHHAGESSMKIPLLLGTDAVHGHNNLYGSVLFP
;
A
#
# COMPACT_ATOMS: atom_id res chain seq x y z
N MET A 1 -20.95 -20.83 -8.85
CA MET A 1 -20.04 -20.06 -9.71
C MET A 1 -18.73 -19.94 -8.94
N ASP A 2 -17.63 -20.41 -9.50
CA ASP A 2 -16.31 -20.42 -8.83
C ASP A 2 -15.89 -18.99 -8.45
N LEU A 3 -15.40 -18.81 -7.22
CA LEU A 3 -14.98 -17.52 -6.67
C LEU A 3 -13.87 -16.89 -7.55
N SER A 4 -13.03 -17.74 -8.17
CA SER A 4 -11.93 -17.32 -9.05
C SER A 4 -12.43 -16.61 -10.33
N VAL A 5 -13.51 -17.13 -10.94
CA VAL A 5 -14.09 -16.59 -12.18
C VAL A 5 -14.73 -15.23 -11.93
N LYS A 6 -15.41 -15.08 -10.78
CA LYS A 6 -16.00 -13.81 -10.37
C LYS A 6 -14.92 -12.74 -10.11
N GLN A 7 -13.83 -13.11 -9.43
CA GLN A 7 -12.71 -12.20 -9.19
C GLN A 7 -12.04 -11.77 -10.49
N LEU A 8 -11.79 -12.72 -11.41
CA LEU A 8 -11.18 -12.41 -12.70
C LEU A 8 -12.04 -11.44 -13.53
N ALA A 9 -13.36 -11.64 -13.54
CA ALA A 9 -14.28 -10.72 -14.22
C ALA A 9 -14.27 -9.31 -13.61
N GLN A 10 -14.20 -9.21 -12.28
CA GLN A 10 -14.09 -7.92 -11.58
C GLN A 10 -12.78 -7.20 -11.89
N VAL A 11 -11.64 -7.92 -11.83
CA VAL A 11 -10.32 -7.36 -12.17
C VAL A 11 -10.31 -6.91 -13.62
N THR A 12 -10.80 -7.72 -14.55
CA THR A 12 -10.85 -7.39 -15.98
C THR A 12 -11.67 -6.12 -16.23
N ALA A 13 -12.84 -6.00 -15.58
CA ALA A 13 -13.71 -4.84 -15.69
C ALA A 13 -13.14 -3.57 -15.03
N LEU A 14 -12.26 -3.71 -14.02
CA LEU A 14 -11.57 -2.59 -13.38
C LEU A 14 -10.42 -2.11 -14.27
N VAL A 15 -9.55 -3.03 -14.70
CA VAL A 15 -8.37 -2.73 -15.54
C VAL A 15 -8.75 -2.14 -16.90
N SER A 16 -9.90 -2.53 -17.46
CA SER A 16 -10.39 -1.98 -18.73
C SER A 16 -10.80 -0.52 -18.66
N LYS A 17 -11.10 0.01 -17.46
CA LYS A 17 -11.47 1.41 -17.24
C LYS A 17 -10.29 2.31 -16.95
N MET A 18 -9.12 1.74 -16.66
CA MET A 18 -7.94 2.50 -16.26
C MET A 18 -7.22 3.15 -17.45
N THR A 19 -6.74 4.38 -17.26
CA THR A 19 -5.79 5.01 -18.19
C THR A 19 -4.42 4.31 -18.14
N PRO A 20 -3.54 4.52 -19.14
CA PRO A 20 -2.17 4.04 -19.06
C PRO A 20 -1.43 4.51 -17.80
N GLU A 21 -1.62 5.76 -17.39
CA GLU A 21 -1.01 6.36 -16.20
C GLU A 21 -1.49 5.68 -14.92
N GLU A 22 -2.79 5.40 -14.80
CA GLU A 22 -3.35 4.66 -13.66
C GLU A 22 -2.79 3.23 -13.61
N LYS A 23 -2.60 2.57 -14.75
CA LYS A 23 -2.00 1.23 -14.81
C LYS A 23 -0.55 1.24 -14.35
N VAL A 24 0.22 2.24 -14.79
CA VAL A 24 1.60 2.44 -14.31
C VAL A 24 1.62 2.72 -12.81
N GLY A 25 0.73 3.59 -12.31
CA GLY A 25 0.57 3.87 -10.89
C GLY A 25 0.36 2.60 -10.07
N GLN A 26 -0.51 1.69 -10.52
CA GLN A 26 -0.77 0.42 -9.85
C GLN A 26 0.43 -0.56 -9.89
N MET A 27 1.40 -0.38 -10.78
CA MET A 27 2.65 -1.15 -10.81
C MET A 27 3.74 -0.60 -9.88
N ILE A 28 3.54 0.59 -9.31
CA ILE A 28 4.51 1.23 -8.42
C ILE A 28 4.31 0.74 -6.99
N LEU A 29 5.41 0.29 -6.38
CA LEU A 29 5.54 0.00 -4.96
C LEU A 29 6.65 0.91 -4.40
N VAL A 30 6.25 1.94 -3.64
CA VAL A 30 7.17 3.01 -3.21
C VAL A 30 7.47 2.91 -1.72
N ASP A 31 8.70 3.25 -1.32
CA ASP A 31 8.99 3.48 0.09
C ASP A 31 8.41 4.84 0.49
N PRO A 32 7.60 4.94 1.57
CA PRO A 32 6.92 6.19 1.92
C PRO A 32 7.88 7.36 2.20
N ARG A 33 9.16 7.10 2.45
CA ARG A 33 10.20 8.13 2.61
C ARG A 33 10.55 8.85 1.30
N PHE A 34 10.16 8.31 0.15
CA PHE A 34 10.37 8.93 -1.17
C PHE A 34 9.13 9.64 -1.71
N LEU A 35 8.07 9.76 -0.91
CA LEU A 35 6.96 10.65 -1.22
C LEU A 35 7.33 12.06 -0.78
N ASP A 36 7.10 13.05 -1.63
CA ASP A 36 7.21 14.46 -1.25
C ASP A 36 6.05 14.81 -0.32
N THR A 37 4.85 14.30 -0.64
CA THR A 37 3.65 14.44 0.18
C THR A 37 2.80 13.16 0.17
N PRO A 38 1.98 12.90 1.21
CA PRO A 38 1.04 11.78 1.18
C PRO A 38 0.04 11.83 -0.01
N SER A 39 -0.29 13.02 -0.52
CA SER A 39 -1.14 13.21 -1.69
C SER A 39 -0.50 12.75 -3.01
N ASP A 40 0.80 12.45 -3.03
CA ASP A 40 1.44 11.83 -4.20
C ASP A 40 0.82 10.47 -4.52
N ILE A 41 0.29 9.77 -3.51
CA ILE A 41 -0.44 8.49 -3.69
C ILE A 41 -1.65 8.68 -4.58
N SER A 42 -2.48 9.70 -4.30
CA SER A 42 -3.67 9.99 -5.11
C SER A 42 -3.30 10.57 -6.47
N THR A 43 -2.31 11.47 -6.50
CA THR A 43 -1.83 12.14 -7.73
C THR A 43 -1.29 11.16 -8.75
N PHE A 44 -0.50 10.17 -8.31
CA PHE A 44 0.14 9.20 -9.19
C PHE A 44 -0.55 7.82 -9.21
N ASN A 45 -1.73 7.68 -8.58
CA ASN A 45 -2.49 6.43 -8.49
C ASN A 45 -1.65 5.24 -7.99
N ILE A 46 -0.79 5.48 -6.99
CA ILE A 46 0.21 4.51 -6.50
C ILE A 46 -0.49 3.25 -5.98
N GLY A 47 -0.05 2.09 -6.48
CA GLY A 47 -0.62 0.78 -6.14
C GLY A 47 -0.19 0.23 -4.79
N GLY A 48 0.99 0.59 -4.32
CA GLY A 48 1.46 0.13 -3.02
C GLY A 48 2.53 1.00 -2.38
N VAL A 49 2.64 0.86 -1.06
CA VAL A 49 3.78 1.34 -0.28
C VAL A 49 4.48 0.17 0.42
N PHE A 50 5.80 0.23 0.53
CA PHE A 50 6.58 -0.80 1.21
C PHE A 50 7.53 -0.18 2.23
N VAL A 51 7.39 -0.59 3.49
CA VAL A 51 8.26 -0.15 4.57
C VAL A 51 9.41 -1.14 4.72
N ASN A 52 10.56 -0.80 4.12
CA ASN A 52 11.78 -1.59 4.23
C ASN A 52 12.41 -1.52 5.64
N GLY A 53 13.42 -2.35 5.88
CA GLY A 53 14.27 -2.26 7.06
C GLY A 53 14.74 -0.83 7.37
N GLY A 54 14.54 -0.39 8.61
CA GLY A 54 14.87 0.97 9.06
C GLY A 54 13.89 2.07 8.61
N GLY A 55 12.82 1.73 7.89
CA GLY A 55 11.78 2.67 7.45
C GLY A 55 10.60 2.84 8.42
N ALA A 56 10.68 2.30 9.65
CA ALA A 56 9.57 2.36 10.60
C ALA A 56 9.14 3.83 10.88
N PRO A 57 7.82 4.09 10.98
CA PRO A 57 7.33 5.44 11.27
C PRO A 57 7.82 5.91 12.65
N PRO A 58 8.24 7.17 12.81
CA PRO A 58 8.61 7.73 14.10
C PRO A 58 7.39 8.30 14.86
N PRO A 59 7.23 8.03 16.16
CA PRO A 59 7.95 7.03 16.95
C PRO A 59 7.56 5.60 16.53
N ASN A 60 8.47 4.63 16.64
CA ASN A 60 8.19 3.24 16.25
C ASN A 60 7.26 2.57 17.27
N THR A 61 5.94 2.75 17.12
CA THR A 61 4.89 2.15 17.95
C THR A 61 3.76 1.61 17.07
N THR A 62 2.95 0.71 17.61
CA THR A 62 1.78 0.14 16.92
C THR A 62 0.86 1.24 16.39
N GLU A 63 0.63 2.30 17.17
CA GLU A 63 -0.22 3.43 16.80
C GLU A 63 0.33 4.18 15.59
N SER A 64 1.65 4.40 15.54
CA SER A 64 2.30 5.06 14.39
C SER A 64 2.21 4.21 13.12
N TRP A 65 2.35 2.89 13.22
CA TRP A 65 2.14 1.98 12.09
C TRP A 65 0.69 1.97 11.60
N ILE A 66 -0.28 1.95 12.52
CA ILE A 66 -1.71 2.08 12.18
C ILE A 66 -1.99 3.44 11.54
N SER A 67 -1.40 4.52 12.07
CA SER A 67 -1.54 5.87 11.52
C SER A 67 -0.99 5.94 10.10
N LEU A 68 0.21 5.39 9.86
CA LEU A 68 0.79 5.31 8.52
C LEU A 68 -0.17 4.59 7.57
N ALA A 69 -0.63 3.38 7.92
CA ALA A 69 -1.55 2.62 7.08
C ALA A 69 -2.86 3.39 6.77
N LYS A 70 -3.44 4.06 7.76
CA LYS A 70 -4.65 4.87 7.58
C LYS A 70 -4.41 6.07 6.68
N THR A 71 -3.31 6.80 6.86
CA THR A 71 -2.98 7.96 6.02
C THR A 71 -2.78 7.55 4.57
N MET A 72 -2.01 6.48 4.32
CA MET A 72 -1.78 6.01 2.96
C MET A 72 -3.11 5.56 2.32
N GLN A 73 -3.95 4.81 3.04
CA GLN A 73 -5.25 4.36 2.52
C GLN A 73 -6.24 5.51 2.29
N HIS A 74 -6.20 6.53 3.12
CA HIS A 74 -7.00 7.73 2.93
C HIS A 74 -6.71 8.35 1.56
N HIS A 75 -5.43 8.59 1.22
CA HIS A 75 -5.06 9.16 -0.07
C HIS A 75 -5.30 8.20 -1.25
N ALA A 76 -5.13 6.89 -1.07
CA ALA A 76 -5.55 5.94 -2.11
C ALA A 76 -7.07 6.05 -2.42
N GLY A 77 -7.90 6.31 -1.41
CA GLY A 77 -9.33 6.58 -1.56
C GLY A 77 -9.68 7.92 -2.22
N GLU A 78 -8.72 8.83 -2.36
CA GLU A 78 -8.85 10.10 -3.08
C GLU A 78 -8.40 10.01 -4.55
N SER A 79 -7.78 8.89 -4.95
CA SER A 79 -7.39 8.64 -6.35
C SER A 79 -8.62 8.54 -7.28
N SER A 80 -8.41 8.71 -8.58
CA SER A 80 -9.46 8.66 -9.62
C SER A 80 -10.32 7.39 -9.53
N MET A 81 -9.65 6.24 -9.48
CA MET A 81 -10.30 4.92 -9.44
C MET A 81 -10.54 4.39 -8.01
N LYS A 82 -10.03 5.08 -6.98
CA LYS A 82 -10.17 4.72 -5.55
C LYS A 82 -9.77 3.29 -5.23
N ILE A 83 -8.78 2.76 -5.95
CA ILE A 83 -8.28 1.41 -5.73
C ILE A 83 -7.48 1.44 -4.41
N PRO A 84 -7.83 0.61 -3.41
CA PRO A 84 -7.07 0.55 -2.16
C PRO A 84 -5.62 0.17 -2.43
N LEU A 85 -4.68 0.81 -1.74
CA LEU A 85 -3.27 0.47 -1.91
C LEU A 85 -2.90 -0.79 -1.11
N LEU A 86 -1.80 -1.44 -1.50
CA LEU A 86 -1.17 -2.49 -0.73
C LEU A 86 -0.05 -1.92 0.15
N LEU A 87 -0.13 -2.09 1.48
CA LEU A 87 0.97 -1.78 2.39
C LEU A 87 1.76 -3.04 2.73
N GLY A 88 3.05 -3.05 2.39
CA GLY A 88 4.00 -4.12 2.68
C GLY A 88 5.07 -3.73 3.70
N THR A 89 5.64 -4.73 4.36
CA THR A 89 6.81 -4.62 5.24
C THR A 89 7.50 -5.98 5.33
N ASP A 90 8.81 -6.00 5.55
CA ASP A 90 9.54 -7.23 5.82
C ASP A 90 9.16 -7.75 7.21
N ALA A 91 8.28 -8.75 7.26
CA ALA A 91 7.91 -9.48 8.47
C ALA A 91 8.39 -10.94 8.39
N VAL A 92 9.71 -11.10 8.23
CA VAL A 92 10.34 -12.38 7.84
C VAL A 92 10.58 -13.32 9.01
N HIS A 93 10.58 -12.82 10.24
CA HIS A 93 10.71 -13.62 11.46
C HIS A 93 9.90 -12.98 12.61
N GLY A 94 8.64 -12.65 12.35
CA GLY A 94 7.81 -11.76 13.17
C GLY A 94 7.70 -10.38 12.51
N HIS A 95 6.97 -9.43 13.11
CA HIS A 95 6.92 -8.06 12.59
C HIS A 95 8.23 -7.31 12.95
N ASN A 96 9.36 -7.76 12.42
CA ASN A 96 10.71 -7.36 12.85
C ASN A 96 11.02 -5.86 12.73
N ASN A 97 10.23 -5.08 11.98
CA ASN A 97 10.33 -3.62 11.92
C ASN A 97 9.56 -2.86 13.03
N LEU A 98 8.62 -3.51 13.75
CA LEU A 98 7.83 -2.91 14.83
C LEU A 98 8.53 -3.15 16.16
N TYR A 99 8.84 -2.07 16.89
CA TYR A 99 9.44 -2.15 18.21
C TYR A 99 8.52 -2.88 19.20
N GLY A 100 9.09 -3.81 19.97
CA GLY A 100 8.37 -4.60 20.97
C GLY A 100 7.58 -5.80 20.42
N SER A 101 7.67 -6.08 19.11
CA SER A 101 7.06 -7.28 18.52
C SER A 101 7.83 -8.57 18.87
N VAL A 102 7.14 -9.71 18.82
CA VAL A 102 7.76 -11.04 18.98
C VAL A 102 8.62 -11.35 17.75
N LEU A 103 9.84 -11.84 18.00
CA LEU A 103 10.75 -12.33 16.97
C LEU A 103 10.89 -13.85 17.05
N PHE A 104 10.80 -14.51 15.91
CA PHE A 104 11.02 -15.94 15.74
C PHE A 104 12.47 -16.22 15.29
N PRO A 105 13.03 -17.42 15.56
CA PRO A 105 14.29 -17.87 14.98
C PRO A 105 14.24 -18.06 13.46
#